data_AF-A0A7D9H9E8-F1
#
_entry.id   AF-A0A7D9H9E8-F1
#
_cell.length_a   1.000
_cell.length_b   1.000
_cell.length_c   1.000
_cell.angle_alpha   90.00
_cell.angle_beta   90.00
_cell.angle_gamma   90.00
#
_symmetry.space_group_name_H-M   'P 1'
#
loop_
_entity.id
_entity.type
_entity.pdbx_description
1 polymer ?
#
loop_
_entity_poly.entity_id
_entity_poly.type
_entity_poly.pdbx_seq_one_letter_code
_entity_poly.pdbx_strand_id
1 'polypeptide(L)'
;MTSSQKPRQESSTAKPTSGSKNGVWVVNITLPLHKFPTAIRKACEREVQLKRRLEIVQKQPISDSFGCVNAQNQSDGSQKEKEEWLISEFPKKDRDMEKVSLFMKQTYASQRLLINRSKPNVPSIMEIKDQWPFLFETDMMLQHFEELMGFNLQVILQRSLEEKASVIYDFMKQEHPSKKKVRESLLEIDTAMALDESKIPQMAGVYLLVLAYFGEPEDMMIRSYDETATVEDVVSDSKIPSTPFIAVFGEVLEAKRCGLVVDEVMVNQSINGITEGMMMLFASYFVLNIMYPNEVAATLEFIQRCFVDINPNRGNKRAKTKGKQHTVNPKVLSLANCLKDHASQWVL
;
A
#
# COMPACT_ATOMS: atom_id res chain seq x y z
N MET A 1 -27.38 51.79 -31.58
CA MET A 1 -28.37 51.11 -30.73
C MET A 1 -27.87 49.72 -30.43
N THR A 2 -27.17 49.54 -29.32
CA THR A 2 -26.55 48.28 -28.88
C THR A 2 -27.02 48.02 -27.45
N SER A 3 -27.77 46.93 -27.27
CA SER A 3 -28.34 46.50 -26.00
C SER A 3 -27.40 45.50 -25.33
N SER A 4 -26.83 45.86 -24.19
CA SER A 4 -26.08 44.98 -23.30
C SER A 4 -26.99 44.41 -22.23
N GLN A 5 -27.13 43.09 -22.18
CA GLN A 5 -27.80 42.35 -21.10
C GLN A 5 -26.91 42.32 -19.84
N LYS A 6 -27.49 42.69 -18.70
CA LYS A 6 -26.91 42.48 -17.35
C LYS A 6 -27.14 41.03 -16.88
N PRO A 7 -26.19 40.40 -16.17
CA PRO A 7 -26.39 39.08 -15.59
C PRO A 7 -27.23 39.12 -14.31
N ARG A 8 -28.03 38.06 -14.15
CA ARG A 8 -29.01 37.76 -13.10
C ARG A 8 -28.29 37.43 -11.78
N GLN A 9 -28.59 38.16 -10.70
CA GLN A 9 -28.17 37.77 -9.34
C GLN A 9 -29.07 36.63 -8.84
N GLU A 10 -28.50 35.45 -8.59
CA GLU A 10 -29.14 34.39 -7.81
C GLU A 10 -28.95 34.67 -6.32
N SER A 11 -30.04 34.93 -5.61
CA SER A 11 -30.04 35.07 -4.15
C SER A 11 -30.10 33.68 -3.49
N SER A 12 -28.98 33.22 -2.91
CA SER A 12 -29.00 32.05 -2.02
C SER A 12 -29.44 32.47 -0.61
N THR A 13 -30.69 32.23 -0.25
CA THR A 13 -31.19 32.42 1.11
C THR A 13 -30.74 31.24 1.99
N ALA A 14 -29.68 31.44 2.78
CA ALA A 14 -29.29 30.50 3.83
C ALA A 14 -30.20 30.69 5.06
N LYS A 15 -30.87 29.64 5.52
CA LYS A 15 -31.65 29.66 6.77
C LYS A 15 -30.73 29.33 7.96
N PRO A 16 -30.57 30.22 8.95
CA PRO A 16 -29.85 29.88 10.17
C PRO A 16 -30.71 28.99 11.07
N THR A 17 -30.16 27.86 11.53
CA THR A 17 -30.73 27.09 12.64
C THR A 17 -29.98 27.46 13.91
N SER A 18 -30.68 28.04 14.89
CA SER A 18 -30.14 28.37 16.20
C SER A 18 -30.41 27.24 17.20
N GLY A 19 -29.42 26.96 18.06
CA GLY A 19 -29.54 26.06 19.20
C GLY A 19 -28.57 26.47 20.31
N SER A 20 -29.03 26.42 21.56
CA SER A 20 -28.23 26.78 22.74
C SER A 20 -27.50 25.55 23.28
N LYS A 21 -26.18 25.65 23.42
CA LYS A 21 -25.39 24.83 24.35
C LYS A 21 -24.54 25.77 25.19
N ASN A 22 -24.64 25.67 26.51
CA ASN A 22 -23.84 26.40 27.51
C ASN A 22 -23.89 27.93 27.40
N GLY A 23 -25.06 28.51 27.04
CA GLY A 23 -25.24 29.97 27.04
C GLY A 23 -24.53 30.72 25.91
N VAL A 24 -23.93 30.01 24.95
CA VAL A 24 -23.33 30.60 23.74
C VAL A 24 -24.25 30.30 22.56
N TRP A 25 -24.70 31.35 21.87
CA TRP A 25 -25.45 31.23 20.62
C TRP A 25 -24.50 30.83 19.49
N VAL A 26 -24.50 29.55 19.11
CA VAL A 26 -23.73 29.08 17.96
C VAL A 26 -24.63 29.16 16.72
N VAL A 27 -24.33 30.11 15.84
CA VAL A 27 -24.96 30.17 14.51
C VAL A 27 -24.14 29.30 13.58
N ASN A 28 -24.69 28.17 13.14
CA ASN A 28 -24.06 27.35 12.12
C ASN A 28 -24.23 28.04 10.75
N ILE A 29 -23.17 28.67 10.26
CA ILE A 29 -23.10 29.24 8.93
C ILE A 29 -22.25 28.32 8.07
N THR A 30 -22.84 27.67 7.06
CA THR A 30 -22.10 26.92 6.05
C THR A 30 -21.55 27.91 5.02
N LEU A 31 -20.27 28.29 5.15
CA LEU A 31 -19.59 29.15 4.18
C LEU A 31 -18.72 28.31 3.21
N PRO A 32 -18.69 28.65 1.91
CA PRO A 32 -17.75 28.02 0.98
C PRO A 32 -16.29 28.24 1.40
N LEU A 33 -15.47 27.20 1.26
CA LEU A 33 -14.07 27.18 1.73
C LEU A 33 -13.21 28.33 1.18
N HIS A 34 -13.50 28.81 -0.04
CA HIS A 34 -12.79 29.92 -0.68
C HIS A 34 -13.02 31.28 -0.01
N LYS A 35 -14.01 31.41 0.88
CA LYS A 35 -14.31 32.65 1.62
C LYS A 35 -13.46 32.79 2.89
N PHE A 36 -12.68 31.76 3.26
CA PHE A 36 -11.80 31.82 4.41
C PHE A 36 -10.39 32.29 4.02
N PRO A 37 -9.69 33.04 4.89
CA PRO A 37 -8.28 33.36 4.72
C PRO A 37 -7.43 32.12 4.42
N THR A 38 -6.40 32.26 3.57
CA THR A 38 -5.53 31.15 3.13
C THR A 38 -4.96 30.32 4.28
N ALA A 39 -4.63 30.94 5.41
CA ALA A 39 -4.13 30.24 6.60
C ALA A 39 -5.18 29.30 7.21
N ILE A 40 -6.45 29.72 7.28
CA ILE A 40 -7.57 28.91 7.78
C ILE A 40 -7.90 27.80 6.79
N ARG A 41 -7.84 28.08 5.48
CA ARG A 41 -8.02 27.06 4.44
C ARG A 41 -6.96 25.97 4.56
N LYS A 42 -5.68 26.33 4.65
CA LYS A 42 -4.56 25.40 4.86
C LYS A 42 -4.69 24.63 6.18
N ALA A 43 -5.13 25.27 7.26
CA ALA A 43 -5.35 24.60 8.53
C ALA A 43 -6.50 23.58 8.46
N CYS A 44 -7.60 23.92 7.78
CA CYS A 44 -8.73 23.01 7.56
C CYS A 44 -8.34 21.86 6.62
N GLU A 45 -7.60 22.12 5.55
CA GLU A 45 -7.02 21.10 4.67
C GLU A 45 -6.11 20.14 5.46
N ARG A 46 -5.24 20.67 6.34
CA ARG A 46 -4.40 19.87 7.24
C ARG A 46 -5.21 19.08 8.27
N GLU A 47 -6.27 19.64 8.83
CA GLU A 47 -7.12 18.93 9.80
C GLU A 47 -7.95 17.84 9.12
N VAL A 48 -8.43 18.07 7.90
CA VAL A 48 -9.10 17.07 7.05
C VAL A 48 -8.11 15.99 6.62
N GLN A 49 -6.88 16.34 6.25
CA GLN A 49 -5.80 15.38 6.00
C GLN A 49 -5.48 14.58 7.26
N LEU A 50 -5.34 15.22 8.43
CA LEU A 50 -5.06 14.53 9.70
C LEU A 50 -6.21 13.58 10.11
N LYS A 51 -7.47 14.00 9.93
CA LYS A 51 -8.65 13.15 10.12
C LYS A 51 -8.67 11.99 9.12
N ARG A 52 -8.31 12.23 7.85
CA ARG A 52 -8.07 11.18 6.84
C ARG A 52 -6.97 10.22 7.27
N ARG A 53 -5.82 10.72 7.75
CA ARG A 53 -4.68 9.91 8.20
C ARG A 53 -5.06 8.96 9.33
N LEU A 54 -5.82 9.45 10.31
CA LEU A 54 -6.36 8.64 11.42
C LEU A 54 -7.46 7.64 11.02
N GLU A 55 -8.10 7.85 9.85
CA GLU A 55 -9.16 6.99 9.32
C GLU A 55 -8.67 5.99 8.25
N ILE A 56 -7.58 6.28 7.53
CA ILE A 56 -7.13 5.51 6.34
C ILE A 56 -6.06 4.47 6.66
N VAL A 57 -5.04 4.77 7.49
CA VAL A 57 -4.09 3.73 7.95
C VAL A 57 -4.73 2.96 9.09
N GLN A 58 -5.74 2.16 8.75
CA GLN A 58 -6.41 1.30 9.71
C GLN A 58 -5.45 0.19 10.12
N LYS A 59 -5.06 0.18 11.40
CA LYS A 59 -4.36 -0.94 12.03
C LYS A 59 -5.36 -2.05 12.36
N GLN A 60 -4.92 -3.30 12.27
CA GLN A 60 -5.77 -4.43 12.64
C GLN A 60 -5.78 -4.71 14.14
N PRO A 61 -6.90 -5.24 14.68
CA PRO A 61 -6.90 -5.87 16.00
C PRO A 61 -5.95 -7.08 16.01
N ILE A 62 -5.16 -7.22 17.08
CA ILE A 62 -4.15 -8.29 17.24
C ILE A 62 -4.78 -9.70 17.27
N SER A 63 -6.09 -9.83 17.56
CA SER A 63 -6.81 -11.11 17.66
C SER A 63 -6.96 -11.86 16.34
N ASP A 64 -6.82 -11.17 15.22
CA ASP A 64 -7.05 -11.76 13.90
C ASP A 64 -5.69 -12.16 13.33
N SER A 65 -5.30 -13.42 13.49
CA SER A 65 -3.92 -13.83 13.19
C SER A 65 -3.60 -14.00 11.70
N PHE A 66 -4.54 -13.97 10.75
CA PHE A 66 -4.26 -13.93 9.29
C PHE A 66 -3.21 -14.89 8.70
N GLY A 67 -2.88 -15.98 9.40
CA GLY A 67 -1.76 -16.87 9.04
C GLY A 67 -0.41 -16.47 9.64
N CYS A 68 -0.32 -15.32 10.31
CA CYS A 68 0.80 -14.95 11.17
C CYS A 68 0.97 -15.98 12.30
N VAL A 69 2.15 -16.58 12.36
CA VAL A 69 2.51 -17.60 13.34
C VAL A 69 3.11 -17.00 14.62
N ASN A 70 3.70 -15.79 14.53
CA ASN A 70 4.46 -15.20 15.64
C ASN A 70 4.01 -13.77 16.02
N ALA A 71 2.70 -13.55 16.19
CA ALA A 71 2.14 -12.21 16.40
C ALA A 71 2.38 -11.58 17.80
N GLN A 72 2.81 -12.36 18.81
CA GLN A 72 2.98 -11.91 20.21
C GLN A 72 4.25 -12.50 20.83
N ASN A 73 5.21 -11.65 21.21
CA ASN A 73 6.39 -12.05 21.99
C ASN A 73 6.66 -11.06 23.13
N GLN A 74 7.23 -11.55 24.24
CA GLN A 74 7.63 -10.73 25.38
C GLN A 74 9.03 -10.15 25.15
N SER A 75 9.21 -8.86 25.42
CA SER A 75 10.52 -8.18 25.36
C SER A 75 11.26 -8.32 26.69
N ASP A 76 12.58 -8.50 26.65
CA ASP A 76 13.46 -8.38 27.82
C ASP A 76 14.36 -7.13 27.72
N GLY A 77 15.06 -6.79 28.81
CA GLY A 77 15.94 -5.62 28.87
C GLY A 77 17.14 -5.66 27.92
N SER A 78 17.54 -6.84 27.43
CA SER A 78 18.69 -7.01 26.53
C SER A 78 18.40 -6.54 25.10
N GLN A 79 17.13 -6.41 24.72
CA GLN A 79 16.73 -5.94 23.38
C GLN A 79 17.00 -4.44 23.18
N LYS A 80 17.01 -3.65 24.26
CA LYS A 80 17.24 -2.20 24.17
C LYS A 80 18.66 -1.86 23.72
N GLU A 81 19.66 -2.55 24.26
CA GLU A 81 21.07 -2.35 23.84
C GLU A 81 21.28 -2.71 22.36
N LYS A 82 20.56 -3.73 21.87
CA LYS A 82 20.60 -4.15 20.46
C LYS A 82 19.90 -3.15 19.54
N GLU A 83 18.78 -2.57 19.97
CA GLU A 83 18.09 -1.48 19.28
C GLU A 83 19.01 -0.26 19.14
N GLU A 84 19.60 0.21 20.24
CA GLU A 84 20.54 1.33 20.24
C GLU A 84 21.75 1.06 19.33
N TRP A 85 22.26 -0.17 19.33
CA TRP A 85 23.32 -0.59 18.41
C TRP A 85 22.87 -0.51 16.94
N LEU A 86 21.71 -1.05 16.60
CA LEU A 86 21.14 -1.01 15.24
C LEU A 86 20.97 0.43 14.75
N ILE A 87 20.45 1.33 15.59
CA ILE A 87 20.31 2.75 15.25
C ILE A 87 21.68 3.39 14.98
N SER A 88 22.69 3.08 15.80
CA SER A 88 24.06 3.59 15.63
C SER A 88 24.77 3.02 14.39
N GLU A 89 24.39 1.83 13.96
CA GLU A 89 24.97 1.11 12.83
C GLU A 89 24.41 1.61 11.49
N PHE A 90 23.11 1.94 11.46
CA PHE A 90 22.38 2.32 10.25
C PHE A 90 23.05 3.38 9.36
N PRO A 91 23.61 4.51 9.88
CA PRO A 91 24.22 5.54 9.04
C PRO A 91 25.63 5.19 8.53
N LYS A 92 26.24 4.08 8.97
CA LYS A 92 27.58 3.69 8.54
C LYS A 92 27.56 3.18 7.10
N LYS A 93 28.69 3.30 6.39
CA LYS A 93 28.85 2.73 5.05
C LYS A 93 29.17 1.24 5.11
N ASP A 94 30.15 0.88 5.94
CA ASP A 94 30.61 -0.50 6.13
C ASP A 94 29.87 -1.14 7.30
N ARG A 95 28.59 -1.46 7.06
CA ARG A 95 27.68 -2.00 8.07
C ARG A 95 27.91 -3.49 8.26
N ASP A 96 27.92 -3.96 9.51
CA ASP A 96 27.97 -5.39 9.82
C ASP A 96 26.59 -6.05 9.59
N MET A 97 26.32 -6.42 8.33
CA MET A 97 25.00 -6.96 7.94
C MET A 97 24.67 -8.31 8.58
N GLU A 98 25.68 -9.12 8.92
CA GLU A 98 25.45 -10.37 9.66
C GLU A 98 24.92 -10.08 11.06
N LYS A 99 25.54 -9.13 11.76
CA LYS A 99 25.10 -8.71 13.09
C LYS A 99 23.80 -7.93 13.05
N VAL A 100 23.56 -7.10 12.03
CA VAL A 100 22.26 -6.45 11.79
C VAL A 100 21.17 -7.51 11.67
N SER A 101 21.35 -8.51 10.81
CA SER A 101 20.39 -9.61 10.63
C SER A 101 20.14 -10.37 11.94
N LEU A 102 21.20 -10.69 12.70
CA LEU A 102 21.07 -11.34 14.00
C LEU A 102 20.28 -10.48 15.01
N PHE A 103 20.59 -9.19 15.11
CA PHE A 103 19.95 -8.29 16.07
C PHE A 103 18.53 -7.94 15.68
N MET A 104 18.22 -7.84 14.37
CA MET A 104 16.84 -7.69 13.89
C MET A 104 15.98 -8.89 14.28
N LYS A 105 16.48 -10.12 14.19
CA LYS A 105 15.77 -11.30 14.72
C LYS A 105 15.61 -11.26 16.24
N GLN A 106 16.68 -10.98 16.97
CA GLN A 106 16.66 -10.99 18.44
C GLN A 106 15.82 -9.85 19.05
N THR A 107 15.53 -8.80 18.29
CA THR A 107 14.68 -7.67 18.71
C THR A 107 13.28 -7.70 18.09
N TYR A 108 12.90 -8.81 17.44
CA TYR A 108 11.60 -8.97 16.79
C TYR A 108 10.43 -8.62 17.72
N ALA A 109 10.51 -9.03 19.00
CA ALA A 109 9.47 -8.74 19.99
C ALA A 109 9.28 -7.23 20.22
N SER A 110 10.36 -6.47 20.42
CA SER A 110 10.32 -5.01 20.57
C SER A 110 9.80 -4.30 19.32
N GLN A 111 10.20 -4.76 18.12
CA GLN A 111 9.66 -4.24 16.86
C GLN A 111 8.15 -4.42 16.78
N ARG A 112 7.64 -5.64 17.02
CA ARG A 112 6.19 -5.93 17.03
C ARG A 112 5.45 -5.13 18.09
N LEU A 113 6.04 -4.98 19.28
CA LEU A 113 5.44 -4.22 20.38
C LEU A 113 5.19 -2.77 19.98
N LEU A 114 6.14 -2.11 19.30
CA LEU A 114 5.96 -0.76 18.76
C LEU A 114 4.91 -0.74 17.65
N ILE A 115 5.07 -1.57 16.62
CA ILE A 115 4.23 -1.59 15.41
C ILE A 115 2.75 -1.82 15.73
N ASN A 116 2.47 -2.68 16.70
CA ASN A 116 1.13 -3.12 17.07
C ASN A 116 0.48 -2.24 18.16
N ARG A 117 1.12 -1.14 18.62
CA ARG A 117 0.45 -0.23 19.56
C ARG A 117 -0.85 0.29 18.95
N SER A 118 -1.92 0.18 19.70
CA SER A 118 -3.26 0.60 19.31
C SER A 118 -3.62 1.95 19.90
N LYS A 119 -4.77 2.50 19.48
CA LYS A 119 -5.31 3.75 20.05
C LYS A 119 -5.31 3.71 21.59
N PRO A 120 -4.93 4.82 22.26
CA PRO A 120 -4.60 6.13 21.68
C PRO A 120 -3.16 6.28 21.15
N ASN A 121 -2.30 5.26 21.28
CA ASN A 121 -0.85 5.37 21.06
C ASN A 121 -0.38 4.70 19.74
N VAL A 122 -1.08 4.96 18.63
CA VAL A 122 -0.67 4.42 17.32
C VAL A 122 0.62 5.13 16.88
N PRO A 123 1.72 4.42 16.57
CA PRO A 123 2.96 5.06 16.17
C PRO A 123 2.83 5.60 14.75
N SER A 124 3.52 6.71 14.48
CA SER A 124 3.70 7.16 13.11
C SER A 124 4.69 6.26 12.35
N ILE A 125 4.64 6.26 11.02
CA ILE A 125 5.65 5.56 10.20
C ILE A 125 7.04 6.12 10.47
N MET A 126 7.16 7.44 10.66
CA MET A 126 8.42 8.08 11.03
C MET A 126 8.95 7.55 12.36
N GLU A 127 8.10 7.44 13.39
CA GLU A 127 8.51 6.88 14.70
C GLU A 127 9.03 5.44 14.59
N ILE A 128 8.36 4.61 13.79
CA ILE A 128 8.82 3.23 13.53
C ILE A 128 10.17 3.26 12.82
N LYS A 129 10.34 4.13 11.82
CA LYS A 129 11.57 4.26 11.04
C LYS A 129 12.73 4.80 11.88
N ASP A 130 12.48 5.72 12.80
CA ASP A 130 13.51 6.28 13.67
C ASP A 130 14.01 5.24 14.69
N GLN A 131 13.13 4.40 15.23
CA GLN A 131 13.50 3.33 16.17
C GLN A 131 14.04 2.07 15.48
N TRP A 132 13.53 1.74 14.29
CA TRP A 132 13.87 0.53 13.55
C TRP A 132 14.15 0.83 12.08
N PRO A 133 15.20 1.60 11.75
CA PRO A 133 15.46 2.04 10.38
C PRO A 133 15.74 0.87 9.43
N PHE A 134 16.44 -0.16 9.92
CA PHE A 134 16.69 -1.39 9.16
C PHE A 134 15.43 -2.17 8.82
N LEU A 135 14.31 -2.02 9.55
CA LEU A 135 13.04 -2.70 9.23
C LEU A 135 12.56 -2.43 7.80
N PHE A 136 12.95 -1.28 7.24
CA PHE A 136 12.54 -0.85 5.92
C PHE A 136 13.52 -1.21 4.80
N GLU A 137 14.70 -1.77 5.10
CA GLU A 137 15.57 -2.37 4.08
C GLU A 137 14.99 -3.69 3.59
N THR A 138 15.23 -4.04 2.32
CA THR A 138 14.56 -5.19 1.68
C THR A 138 14.76 -6.49 2.46
N ASP A 139 16.03 -6.88 2.68
CA ASP A 139 16.35 -8.14 3.33
C ASP A 139 15.75 -8.25 4.73
N MET A 140 15.74 -7.14 5.47
CA MET A 140 15.25 -7.09 6.84
C MET A 140 13.71 -7.08 6.91
N MET A 141 13.04 -6.39 5.98
CA MET A 141 11.58 -6.45 5.88
C MET A 141 11.11 -7.86 5.52
N LEU A 142 11.77 -8.51 4.56
CA LEU A 142 11.47 -9.88 4.16
C LEU A 142 11.78 -10.89 5.27
N GLN A 143 12.87 -10.70 6.01
CA GLN A 143 13.17 -11.50 7.19
C GLN A 143 12.11 -11.33 8.29
N HIS A 144 11.68 -10.11 8.58
CA HIS A 144 10.62 -9.85 9.56
C HIS A 144 9.29 -10.46 9.11
N PHE A 145 8.98 -10.39 7.81
CA PHE A 145 7.82 -11.06 7.23
C PHE A 145 7.90 -12.58 7.41
N GLU A 146 9.06 -13.19 7.13
CA GLU A 146 9.26 -14.62 7.29
C GLU A 146 9.10 -15.07 8.75
N GLU A 147 9.62 -14.30 9.71
CA GLU A 147 9.40 -14.55 11.13
C GLU A 147 7.91 -14.43 11.52
N LEU A 148 7.20 -13.46 10.92
CA LEU A 148 5.78 -13.24 11.15
C LEU A 148 4.91 -14.35 10.56
N MET A 149 5.18 -14.77 9.32
CA MET A 149 4.31 -15.64 8.51
C MET A 149 4.75 -17.10 8.48
N GLY A 150 5.99 -17.40 8.86
CA GLY A 150 6.55 -18.75 8.91
C GLY A 150 7.02 -19.29 7.56
N PHE A 151 7.17 -18.43 6.54
CA PHE A 151 7.69 -18.82 5.22
C PHE A 151 8.37 -17.65 4.50
N ASN A 152 9.27 -17.98 3.58
CA ASN A 152 10.02 -17.00 2.80
C ASN A 152 9.18 -16.45 1.63
N LEU A 153 8.81 -15.16 1.70
CA LEU A 153 7.96 -14.50 0.70
C LEU A 153 8.58 -14.51 -0.70
N GLN A 154 9.87 -14.23 -0.80
CA GLN A 154 10.57 -14.14 -2.09
C GLN A 154 10.50 -15.46 -2.85
N VAL A 155 10.79 -16.57 -2.16
CA VAL A 155 10.74 -17.92 -2.74
C VAL A 155 9.33 -18.26 -3.23
N ILE A 156 8.31 -18.02 -2.41
CA ILE A 156 6.92 -18.36 -2.75
C ILE A 156 6.41 -17.50 -3.91
N LEU A 157 6.61 -16.18 -3.83
CA LEU A 157 6.10 -15.25 -4.83
C LEU A 157 6.79 -15.45 -6.18
N GLN A 158 8.12 -15.63 -6.19
CA GLN A 158 8.87 -15.88 -7.42
C GLN A 158 8.39 -17.17 -8.10
N ARG A 159 8.32 -18.29 -7.36
CA ARG A 159 7.84 -19.57 -7.90
C ARG A 159 6.43 -19.43 -8.47
N SER A 160 5.52 -18.82 -7.73
CA SER A 160 4.15 -18.61 -8.20
C SER A 160 4.10 -17.78 -9.48
N LEU A 161 4.89 -16.71 -9.59
CA LEU A 161 4.96 -15.91 -10.82
C LEU A 161 5.49 -16.73 -12.00
N GLU A 162 6.53 -17.55 -11.80
CA GLU A 162 7.11 -18.38 -12.86
C GLU A 162 6.11 -19.39 -13.42
N GLU A 163 5.23 -19.92 -12.57
CA GLU A 163 4.19 -20.87 -12.92
C GLU A 163 2.94 -20.20 -13.53
N LYS A 164 2.56 -19.02 -13.03
CA LYS A 164 1.22 -18.44 -13.25
C LYS A 164 1.19 -17.24 -14.19
N ALA A 165 2.31 -16.54 -14.39
CA ALA A 165 2.34 -15.27 -15.12
C ALA A 165 1.86 -15.40 -16.57
N SER A 166 2.40 -16.38 -17.31
CA SER A 166 2.04 -16.61 -18.71
C SER A 166 0.56 -16.96 -18.87
N VAL A 167 0.01 -17.76 -17.95
CA VAL A 167 -1.41 -18.14 -17.97
C VAL A 167 -2.31 -16.92 -17.80
N ILE A 168 -2.00 -16.02 -16.85
CA ILE A 168 -2.77 -14.79 -16.69
C ILE A 168 -2.65 -13.92 -17.94
N TYR A 169 -1.43 -13.74 -18.45
CA TYR A 169 -1.19 -12.94 -19.64
C TYR A 169 -2.02 -13.46 -20.83
N ASP A 170 -1.97 -14.76 -21.11
CA ASP A 170 -2.68 -15.41 -22.21
C ASP A 170 -4.21 -15.32 -22.03
N PHE A 171 -4.70 -15.60 -20.81
CA PHE A 171 -6.12 -15.44 -20.48
C PHE A 171 -6.62 -14.03 -20.76
N MET A 172 -5.88 -13.01 -20.30
CA MET A 172 -6.26 -11.61 -20.50
C MET A 172 -6.25 -11.22 -21.98
N LYS A 173 -5.26 -11.70 -22.73
CA LYS A 173 -5.13 -11.46 -24.17
C LYS A 173 -6.24 -12.12 -24.99
N GLN A 174 -6.66 -13.32 -24.62
CA GLN A 174 -7.66 -14.10 -25.36
C GLN A 174 -9.10 -13.72 -24.97
N GLU A 175 -9.39 -13.65 -23.68
CA GLU A 175 -10.76 -13.50 -23.17
C GLU A 175 -11.17 -12.04 -22.94
N HIS A 176 -10.20 -11.14 -22.77
CA HIS A 176 -10.45 -9.73 -22.47
C HIS A 176 -9.79 -8.70 -23.41
N PRO A 177 -9.60 -8.96 -24.71
CA PRO A 177 -8.91 -8.03 -25.63
C PRO A 177 -9.64 -6.70 -25.85
N SER A 178 -10.95 -6.66 -25.60
CA SER A 178 -11.78 -5.46 -25.78
C SER A 178 -11.74 -4.50 -24.58
N LYS A 179 -11.26 -4.95 -23.41
CA LYS A 179 -11.13 -4.07 -22.23
C LYS A 179 -9.95 -3.13 -22.43
N LYS A 180 -10.24 -1.82 -22.60
CA LYS A 180 -9.24 -0.78 -22.89
C LYS A 180 -8.01 -0.86 -21.99
N LYS A 181 -8.18 -0.84 -20.66
CA LYS A 181 -7.06 -0.89 -19.70
C LYS A 181 -6.24 -2.19 -19.80
N VAL A 182 -6.91 -3.33 -20.00
CA VAL A 182 -6.21 -4.63 -20.16
C VAL A 182 -5.35 -4.59 -21.42
N ARG A 183 -5.89 -4.07 -22.53
CA ARG A 183 -5.14 -3.92 -23.78
C ARG A 183 -3.95 -2.96 -23.64
N GLU A 184 -4.11 -1.88 -22.90
CA GLU A 184 -3.02 -0.94 -22.60
C GLU A 184 -1.89 -1.64 -21.82
N SER A 185 -2.22 -2.37 -20.75
CA SER A 185 -1.23 -3.15 -19.99
C SER A 185 -0.59 -4.27 -20.82
N LEU A 186 -1.33 -4.96 -21.70
CA LEU A 186 -0.75 -5.97 -22.60
C LEU A 186 0.27 -5.35 -23.56
N LEU A 187 -0.02 -4.16 -24.09
CA LEU A 187 0.91 -3.45 -24.99
C LEU A 187 2.19 -3.03 -24.25
N GLU A 188 2.06 -2.55 -23.02
CA GLU A 188 3.20 -2.20 -22.16
C GLU A 188 4.10 -3.42 -21.90
N ILE A 189 3.48 -4.57 -21.57
CA ILE A 189 4.20 -5.84 -21.40
C ILE A 189 4.90 -6.27 -22.68
N ASP A 190 4.20 -6.25 -23.82
CA ASP A 190 4.76 -6.65 -25.11
C ASP A 190 5.96 -5.76 -25.50
N THR A 191 5.89 -4.47 -25.17
CA THR A 191 6.97 -3.50 -25.42
C THR A 191 8.17 -3.81 -24.54
N ALA A 192 7.96 -4.00 -23.24
CA ALA A 192 9.03 -4.30 -22.29
C ALA A 192 9.68 -5.67 -22.58
N MET A 193 8.89 -6.68 -22.98
CA MET A 193 9.41 -7.99 -23.42
C MET A 193 10.22 -7.93 -24.73
N ALA A 194 9.98 -6.94 -25.59
CA ALA A 194 10.79 -6.72 -26.78
C ALA A 194 12.15 -6.08 -26.45
N LEU A 195 12.27 -5.40 -25.32
CA LEU A 195 13.50 -4.76 -24.84
C LEU A 195 14.30 -5.66 -23.89
N ASP A 196 13.64 -6.54 -23.15
CA ASP A 196 14.23 -7.52 -22.25
C ASP A 196 13.72 -8.92 -22.59
N GLU A 197 14.62 -9.77 -23.10
CA GLU A 197 14.34 -11.16 -23.47
C GLU A 197 14.09 -12.08 -22.24
N SER A 198 14.24 -11.55 -21.02
CA SER A 198 13.93 -12.28 -19.78
C SER A 198 12.41 -12.41 -19.55
N LYS A 199 12.02 -13.26 -18.59
CA LYS A 199 10.61 -13.38 -18.16
C LYS A 199 10.16 -12.25 -17.23
N ILE A 200 11.08 -11.38 -16.79
CA ILE A 200 10.81 -10.37 -15.76
C ILE A 200 9.69 -9.41 -16.17
N PRO A 201 9.66 -8.84 -17.39
CA PRO A 201 8.58 -7.92 -17.78
C PRO A 201 7.20 -8.57 -17.76
N GLN A 202 7.09 -9.83 -18.19
CA GLN A 202 5.83 -10.57 -18.14
C GLN A 202 5.40 -10.85 -16.69
N MET A 203 6.33 -11.29 -15.85
CA MET A 203 6.06 -11.58 -14.42
C MET A 203 5.69 -10.31 -13.66
N ALA A 204 6.32 -9.18 -13.95
CA ALA A 204 5.95 -7.89 -13.39
C ALA A 204 4.60 -7.39 -13.90
N GLY A 205 4.35 -7.54 -15.20
CA GLY A 205 3.16 -7.05 -15.88
C GLY A 205 1.85 -7.68 -15.42
N VAL A 206 1.88 -8.89 -14.85
CA VAL A 206 0.65 -9.54 -14.37
C VAL A 206 -0.05 -8.74 -13.27
N TYR A 207 0.70 -7.97 -12.47
CA TYR A 207 0.10 -7.09 -11.47
C TYR A 207 -0.73 -5.98 -12.12
N LEU A 208 -0.23 -5.38 -13.21
CA LEU A 208 -0.95 -4.38 -14.00
C LEU A 208 -2.20 -4.99 -14.66
N LEU A 209 -2.08 -6.21 -15.19
CA LEU A 209 -3.21 -6.93 -15.78
C LEU A 209 -4.31 -7.23 -14.76
N VAL A 210 -3.97 -7.65 -13.54
CA VAL A 210 -4.95 -7.93 -12.48
C VAL A 210 -5.66 -6.64 -12.04
N LEU A 211 -4.92 -5.54 -11.84
CA LEU A 211 -5.50 -4.21 -11.56
C LEU A 211 -6.47 -3.78 -12.68
N ALA A 212 -6.02 -3.86 -13.93
CA ALA A 212 -6.82 -3.52 -15.10
C ALA A 212 -8.08 -4.38 -15.23
N TYR A 213 -7.97 -5.68 -14.94
CA TYR A 213 -9.10 -6.61 -14.97
C TYR A 213 -10.17 -6.26 -13.94
N PHE A 214 -9.77 -5.98 -12.69
CA PHE A 214 -10.69 -5.61 -11.61
C PHE A 214 -11.23 -4.18 -11.71
N GLY A 215 -10.63 -3.36 -12.59
CA GLY A 215 -10.93 -1.94 -12.74
C GLY A 215 -10.45 -1.13 -11.52
N GLU A 216 -9.42 -1.61 -10.83
CA GLU A 216 -8.85 -0.95 -9.66
C GLU A 216 -7.79 0.09 -10.10
N PRO A 217 -7.64 1.20 -9.36
CA PRO A 217 -6.71 2.27 -9.71
C PRO A 217 -5.27 1.86 -9.42
N GLU A 218 -4.43 1.84 -10.46
CA GLU A 218 -3.01 1.48 -10.38
C GLU A 218 -2.24 2.41 -9.43
N ASP A 219 -2.56 3.70 -9.43
CA ASP A 219 -1.92 4.75 -8.63
C ASP A 219 -2.16 4.63 -7.12
N MET A 220 -2.90 3.62 -6.67
CA MET A 220 -3.00 3.21 -5.26
C MET A 220 -1.93 2.19 -4.85
N MET A 221 -1.25 1.54 -5.80
CA MET A 221 -0.18 0.56 -5.55
C MET A 221 1.14 0.94 -6.21
N ILE A 222 1.10 1.50 -7.43
CA ILE A 222 2.26 1.79 -8.27
C ILE A 222 2.07 3.19 -8.86
N ARG A 223 3.03 4.08 -8.66
CA ARG A 223 3.03 5.43 -9.23
C ARG A 223 4.35 5.69 -9.93
N SER A 224 4.28 6.05 -11.21
CA SER A 224 5.44 6.51 -11.96
C SER A 224 5.71 8.00 -11.73
N TYR A 225 6.98 8.31 -11.57
CA TYR A 225 7.54 9.64 -11.50
C TYR A 225 8.62 9.78 -12.56
N ASP A 226 8.98 11.02 -12.87
CA ASP A 226 10.13 11.30 -13.73
C ASP A 226 11.40 10.60 -13.20
N GLU A 227 12.26 10.11 -14.09
CA GLU A 227 13.49 9.40 -13.71
C GLU A 227 14.39 10.23 -12.78
N THR A 228 14.35 11.56 -12.90
CA THR A 228 15.13 12.51 -12.10
C THR A 228 14.41 12.99 -10.84
N ALA A 229 13.17 12.56 -10.61
CA ALA A 229 12.39 12.98 -9.46
C ALA A 229 13.11 12.66 -8.14
N THR A 230 13.04 13.61 -7.22
CA THR A 230 13.58 13.54 -5.88
C THR A 230 12.56 12.96 -4.90
N VAL A 231 13.02 12.65 -3.69
CA VAL A 231 12.13 12.23 -2.60
C VAL A 231 11.07 13.29 -2.31
N GLU A 232 11.45 14.57 -2.34
CA GLU A 232 10.54 15.69 -2.07
C GLU A 232 9.45 15.76 -3.14
N ASP A 233 9.78 15.54 -4.41
CA ASP A 233 8.78 15.51 -5.50
C ASP A 233 7.74 14.41 -5.29
N VAL A 234 8.16 13.26 -4.74
CA VAL A 234 7.26 12.13 -4.43
C VAL A 234 6.38 12.43 -3.22
N VAL A 235 6.97 12.84 -2.09
CA VAL A 235 6.22 12.99 -0.83
C VAL A 235 5.39 14.27 -0.77
N SER A 236 5.70 15.28 -1.60
CA SER A 236 4.91 16.51 -1.71
C SER A 236 3.70 16.38 -2.67
N ASP A 237 3.59 15.27 -3.41
CA ASP A 237 2.41 15.02 -4.26
C ASP A 237 1.17 14.84 -3.40
N SER A 238 0.29 15.84 -3.46
CA SER A 238 -1.01 15.88 -2.75
C SER A 238 -1.96 14.72 -3.04
N LYS A 239 -1.67 13.88 -4.06
CA LYS A 239 -2.52 12.78 -4.49
C LYS A 239 -2.03 11.40 -4.04
N ILE A 240 -0.90 11.29 -3.34
CA ILE A 240 -0.38 9.98 -2.92
C ILE A 240 -1.29 9.29 -1.88
N PRO A 241 -1.39 7.96 -1.90
CA PRO A 241 -2.16 7.23 -0.90
C PRO A 241 -1.45 7.24 0.47
N SER A 242 -2.24 7.19 1.55
CA SER A 242 -1.69 7.02 2.91
C SER A 242 -1.27 5.57 3.19
N THR A 243 -1.76 4.61 2.41
CA THR A 243 -1.35 3.20 2.46
C THR A 243 -0.07 2.97 1.66
N PRO A 244 0.67 1.87 1.91
CA PRO A 244 1.86 1.53 1.15
C PRO A 244 1.63 1.58 -0.37
N PHE A 245 2.56 2.22 -1.09
CA PHE A 245 2.64 2.20 -2.56
C PHE A 245 4.10 2.28 -3.02
N ILE A 246 4.33 1.86 -4.27
CA ILE A 246 5.63 1.86 -4.94
C ILE A 246 5.75 3.14 -5.75
N ALA A 247 6.79 3.93 -5.49
CA ALA A 247 7.21 5.02 -6.35
C ALA A 247 8.20 4.46 -7.38
N VAL A 248 7.83 4.43 -8.64
CA VAL A 248 8.63 4.00 -9.78
C VAL A 248 9.25 5.25 -10.41
N PHE A 249 10.56 5.22 -10.70
CA PHE A 249 11.22 6.32 -11.40
C PHE A 249 11.49 5.87 -12.85
N GLY A 250 10.68 6.36 -13.79
CA GLY A 250 10.63 5.90 -15.18
C GLY A 250 9.41 5.00 -15.47
N GLU A 251 9.51 4.22 -16.54
CA GLU A 251 8.46 3.29 -16.98
C GLU A 251 8.36 2.06 -16.07
N VAL A 252 7.15 1.61 -15.73
CA VAL A 252 6.91 0.63 -14.65
C VAL A 252 7.65 -0.69 -14.85
N LEU A 253 7.60 -1.25 -16.07
CA LEU A 253 8.18 -2.56 -16.38
C LEU A 253 9.68 -2.52 -16.70
N GLU A 254 10.26 -1.33 -16.85
CA GLU A 254 11.67 -1.12 -17.22
C GLU A 254 12.48 -0.45 -16.11
N ALA A 255 11.79 0.14 -15.12
CA ALA A 255 12.42 0.90 -14.05
C ALA A 255 13.40 0.05 -13.25
N LYS A 256 14.61 0.60 -13.06
CA LYS A 256 15.66 0.02 -12.21
C LYS A 256 15.68 0.63 -10.82
N ARG A 257 14.98 1.76 -10.63
CA ARG A 257 14.91 2.51 -9.39
C ARG A 257 13.45 2.60 -8.96
N CYS A 258 13.18 2.03 -7.78
CA CYS A 258 11.89 2.13 -7.11
C CYS A 258 12.10 2.58 -5.66
N GLY A 259 11.06 3.13 -5.07
CA GLY A 259 10.95 3.40 -3.64
C GLY A 259 9.66 2.85 -3.06
N LEU A 260 9.65 2.59 -1.76
CA LEU A 260 8.45 2.27 -1.00
C LEU A 260 8.07 3.50 -0.16
N VAL A 261 6.82 3.93 -0.29
CA VAL A 261 6.28 5.07 0.46
C VAL A 261 5.11 4.58 1.31
N VAL A 262 5.07 4.99 2.58
CA VAL A 262 4.00 4.66 3.52
C VAL A 262 3.66 5.88 4.36
N ASP A 263 2.39 6.29 4.42
CA ASP A 263 1.90 7.49 5.11
C ASP A 263 2.80 8.73 4.86
N GLU A 264 3.02 9.05 3.58
CA GLU A 264 3.83 10.21 3.13
C GLU A 264 5.32 10.12 3.50
N VAL A 265 5.79 9.00 4.02
CA VAL A 265 7.21 8.77 4.34
C VAL A 265 7.82 7.85 3.29
N MET A 266 8.87 8.33 2.61
CA MET A 266 9.74 7.47 1.80
C MET A 266 10.56 6.58 2.75
N VAL A 267 10.14 5.33 2.89
CA VAL A 267 10.72 4.39 3.85
C VAL A 267 11.91 3.62 3.26
N ASN A 268 11.92 3.38 1.96
CA ASN A 268 13.03 2.75 1.23
C ASN A 268 13.16 3.35 -0.18
N GLN A 269 14.38 3.63 -0.64
CA GLN A 269 14.70 4.20 -1.95
C GLN A 269 15.63 3.30 -2.80
N SER A 270 16.02 2.16 -2.25
CA SER A 270 17.01 1.24 -2.78
C SER A 270 16.34 -0.05 -3.20
N ILE A 271 15.24 0.05 -3.95
CA ILE A 271 14.50 -1.09 -4.47
C ILE A 271 14.77 -1.22 -5.98
N ASN A 272 15.22 -2.40 -6.40
CA ASN A 272 15.63 -2.69 -7.77
C ASN A 272 14.44 -3.19 -8.59
N GLY A 273 13.73 -2.24 -9.19
CA GLY A 273 12.63 -2.50 -10.09
C GLY A 273 11.36 -3.03 -9.42
N ILE A 274 10.39 -3.31 -10.27
CA ILE A 274 9.00 -3.51 -9.81
C ILE A 274 8.79 -4.85 -9.11
N THR A 275 9.53 -5.91 -9.47
CA THR A 275 9.40 -7.23 -8.81
C THR A 275 9.78 -7.15 -7.32
N GLU A 276 10.92 -6.54 -7.01
CA GLU A 276 11.33 -6.27 -5.63
C GLU A 276 10.39 -5.27 -4.94
N GLY A 277 9.93 -4.26 -5.67
CA GLY A 277 8.91 -3.32 -5.21
C GLY A 277 7.62 -4.00 -4.75
N MET A 278 7.13 -4.98 -5.51
CA MET A 278 5.91 -5.72 -5.18
C MET A 278 6.09 -6.64 -3.97
N MET A 279 7.28 -7.24 -3.80
CA MET A 279 7.61 -7.99 -2.58
C MET A 279 7.58 -7.07 -1.35
N MET A 280 8.22 -5.91 -1.44
CA MET A 280 8.26 -4.90 -0.37
C MET A 280 6.88 -4.33 -0.06
N LEU A 281 6.11 -3.99 -1.10
CA LEU A 281 4.73 -3.51 -0.98
C LEU A 281 3.88 -4.54 -0.24
N PHE A 282 3.89 -5.79 -0.68
CA PHE A 282 3.09 -6.85 -0.08
C PHE A 282 3.51 -7.13 1.37
N ALA A 283 4.81 -7.25 1.63
CA ALA A 283 5.35 -7.47 2.96
C ALA A 283 4.96 -6.35 3.93
N SER A 284 5.02 -5.10 3.50
CA SER A 284 4.72 -3.92 4.32
C SER A 284 3.31 -3.96 4.94
N TYR A 285 2.31 -4.50 4.22
CA TYR A 285 0.95 -4.65 4.78
C TYR A 285 0.91 -5.61 5.97
N PHE A 286 1.74 -6.65 6.00
CA PHE A 286 1.82 -7.61 7.12
C PHE A 286 2.73 -7.10 8.22
N VAL A 287 3.95 -6.70 7.85
CA VAL A 287 4.97 -6.20 8.76
C VAL A 287 4.44 -5.00 9.53
N LEU A 288 3.86 -4.00 8.86
CA LEU A 288 3.33 -2.79 9.51
C LEU A 288 1.90 -2.94 10.04
N ASN A 289 1.29 -4.11 9.92
CA ASN A 289 -0.09 -4.38 10.35
C ASN A 289 -1.13 -3.39 9.76
N ILE A 290 -1.03 -3.15 8.45
CA ILE A 290 -1.88 -2.19 7.71
C ILE A 290 -2.96 -2.96 6.95
N MET A 291 -4.20 -2.45 6.99
CA MET A 291 -5.29 -2.96 6.17
C MET A 291 -5.09 -2.65 4.68
N TYR A 292 -5.53 -3.56 3.82
CA TYR A 292 -5.67 -3.28 2.39
C TYR A 292 -6.69 -2.15 2.19
N PRO A 293 -6.32 -1.10 1.43
CA PRO A 293 -7.26 -0.06 1.03
C PRO A 293 -8.35 -0.66 0.15
N ASN A 294 -9.57 -0.12 0.24
CA ASN A 294 -10.74 -0.67 -0.45
C ASN A 294 -10.60 -0.57 -1.98
N GLU A 295 -9.85 0.41 -2.45
CA GLU A 295 -9.63 0.77 -3.84
C GLU A 295 -8.91 -0.34 -4.62
N VAL A 296 -7.97 -1.04 -3.98
CA VAL A 296 -7.16 -2.12 -4.56
C VAL A 296 -7.28 -3.45 -3.79
N ALA A 297 -8.38 -3.59 -3.05
CA ALA A 297 -8.61 -4.72 -2.15
C ALA A 297 -8.73 -6.06 -2.88
N ALA A 298 -9.27 -6.09 -4.11
CA ALA A 298 -9.37 -7.34 -4.87
C ALA A 298 -8.00 -7.77 -5.40
N THR A 299 -7.19 -6.85 -5.92
CA THR A 299 -5.83 -7.15 -6.38
C THR A 299 -4.95 -7.66 -5.24
N LEU A 300 -4.90 -6.96 -4.11
CA LEU A 300 -4.09 -7.38 -2.97
C LEU A 300 -4.54 -8.73 -2.39
N GLU A 301 -5.86 -8.99 -2.34
CA GLU A 301 -6.37 -10.30 -1.93
C GLU A 301 -6.10 -11.39 -2.97
N PHE A 302 -6.13 -11.08 -4.26
CA PHE A 302 -5.74 -12.02 -5.33
C PHE A 302 -4.26 -12.40 -5.20
N ILE A 303 -3.37 -11.43 -4.96
CA ILE A 303 -1.95 -11.69 -4.68
C ILE A 303 -1.81 -12.58 -3.46
N GLN A 304 -2.45 -12.19 -2.35
CA GLN A 304 -2.40 -12.93 -1.09
C GLN A 304 -2.79 -14.41 -1.27
N ARG A 305 -3.90 -14.68 -1.94
CA ARG A 305 -4.48 -16.03 -2.04
C ARG A 305 -3.88 -16.87 -3.17
N CYS A 306 -3.68 -16.26 -4.33
CA CYS A 306 -3.33 -16.99 -5.55
C CYS A 306 -1.84 -17.01 -5.85
N PHE A 307 -1.05 -16.10 -5.28
CA PHE A 307 0.41 -16.08 -5.48
C PHE A 307 1.19 -16.41 -4.21
N VAL A 308 0.65 -16.09 -3.04
CA VAL A 308 1.33 -16.29 -1.74
C VAL A 308 0.68 -17.40 -0.90
N ASP A 309 -0.45 -17.96 -1.35
CA ASP A 309 -1.19 -19.04 -0.69
C ASP A 309 -1.61 -18.74 0.77
N ILE A 310 -1.79 -17.46 1.12
CA ILE A 310 -2.30 -17.04 2.44
C ILE A 310 -3.84 -17.08 2.41
N ASN A 311 -4.39 -18.20 2.86
CA ASN A 311 -5.83 -18.49 2.85
C ASN A 311 -6.41 -18.70 4.27
N PRO A 312 -6.53 -17.65 5.10
CA PRO A 312 -7.00 -17.80 6.47
C PRO A 312 -8.48 -18.20 6.51
N ASN A 313 -8.82 -19.13 7.41
CA ASN A 313 -10.19 -19.61 7.62
C ASN A 313 -11.16 -18.52 8.12
N ARG A 314 -10.62 -17.48 8.79
CA ARG A 314 -11.36 -16.34 9.34
C ARG A 314 -10.53 -15.06 9.27
N GLY A 315 -11.21 -13.92 9.29
CA GLY A 315 -10.61 -12.59 9.13
C GLY A 315 -10.49 -12.20 7.65
N ASN A 316 -10.51 -10.89 7.38
CA ASN A 316 -10.04 -10.36 6.10
C ASN A 316 -9.10 -9.15 6.33
N LYS A 317 -8.16 -8.95 5.42
CA LYS A 317 -7.25 -7.80 5.47
C LYS A 317 -7.84 -6.52 4.87
N ARG A 318 -9.07 -6.58 4.36
CA ARG A 318 -9.75 -5.47 3.70
C ARG A 318 -10.46 -4.61 4.73
N ALA A 319 -10.35 -3.29 4.62
CA ALA A 319 -11.04 -2.39 5.54
C ALA A 319 -12.54 -2.73 5.64
N LYS A 320 -13.11 -2.61 6.84
CA LYS A 320 -14.54 -2.91 7.04
C LYS A 320 -15.38 -1.90 6.25
N THR A 321 -16.24 -2.40 5.37
CA THR A 321 -17.24 -1.60 4.66
C THR A 321 -18.62 -1.75 5.31
N LYS A 322 -19.53 -0.80 5.04
CA LYS A 322 -20.93 -0.93 5.48
C LYS A 322 -21.58 -2.09 4.70
N GLY A 323 -21.90 -3.20 5.38
CA GLY A 323 -22.65 -4.30 4.80
C GLY A 323 -22.09 -5.69 5.13
N LYS A 324 -22.59 -6.70 4.41
CA LYS A 324 -22.13 -8.09 4.55
C LYS A 324 -20.73 -8.24 3.96
N GLN A 325 -19.77 -8.65 4.77
CA GLN A 325 -18.41 -8.90 4.34
C GLN A 325 -18.24 -10.38 4.00
N HIS A 326 -17.90 -10.68 2.75
CA HIS A 326 -17.62 -12.05 2.30
C HIS A 326 -16.22 -12.50 2.79
N THR A 327 -16.06 -13.78 3.11
CA THR A 327 -14.76 -14.36 3.47
C THR A 327 -13.72 -14.19 2.37
N VAL A 328 -14.14 -14.34 1.12
CA VAL A 328 -13.34 -14.11 -0.10
C VAL A 328 -13.98 -13.00 -0.92
N ASN A 329 -13.19 -12.13 -1.55
CA ASN A 329 -13.74 -11.15 -2.51
C ASN A 329 -14.46 -11.88 -3.66
N PRO A 330 -15.73 -11.56 -3.97
CA PRO A 330 -16.41 -12.15 -5.11
C PRO A 330 -15.67 -11.95 -6.44
N LYS A 331 -14.99 -10.81 -6.63
CA LYS A 331 -14.17 -10.56 -7.82
C LYS A 331 -12.98 -11.52 -7.90
N VAL A 332 -12.29 -11.76 -6.78
CA VAL A 332 -11.14 -12.67 -6.67
C VAL A 332 -11.58 -14.10 -6.97
N LEU A 333 -12.69 -14.54 -6.36
CA LEU A 333 -13.24 -15.87 -6.60
C LEU A 333 -13.63 -16.06 -8.08
N SER A 334 -14.26 -15.04 -8.69
CA SER A 334 -14.62 -15.08 -10.10
C SER A 334 -13.39 -15.22 -11.01
N LEU A 335 -12.37 -14.37 -10.81
CA LEU A 335 -11.16 -14.42 -11.66
C LEU A 335 -10.42 -15.75 -11.49
N ALA A 336 -10.26 -16.23 -10.26
CA ALA A 336 -9.56 -17.48 -10.03
C ALA A 336 -10.30 -18.69 -10.63
N ASN A 337 -11.63 -18.72 -10.58
CA ASN A 337 -12.41 -19.75 -11.27
C ASN A 337 -12.24 -19.67 -12.79
N CYS A 338 -12.29 -18.46 -13.38
CA CYS A 338 -12.04 -18.29 -14.82
C CYS A 338 -10.64 -18.76 -15.21
N LEU A 339 -9.62 -18.45 -14.42
CA LEU A 339 -8.24 -18.90 -14.67
C LEU A 339 -8.10 -20.42 -14.55
N LYS A 340 -8.80 -21.04 -13.59
CA LYS A 340 -8.87 -22.50 -13.44
C LYS A 340 -9.53 -23.17 -14.63
N ASP A 341 -10.61 -22.60 -15.15
CA ASP A 341 -11.31 -23.12 -16.31
C ASP A 341 -10.47 -22.93 -17.59
N HIS A 342 -9.68 -21.85 -17.67
CA HIS A 342 -8.76 -21.58 -18.77
C HIS A 342 -7.53 -22.49 -18.76
N ALA A 343 -6.95 -22.73 -17.58
CA ALA A 343 -5.84 -23.65 -17.37
C ALA A 343 -5.94 -24.34 -16.01
N SER A 344 -6.00 -25.68 -16.02
CA SER A 344 -6.32 -26.53 -14.85
C SER A 344 -5.33 -26.47 -13.68
N GLN A 345 -4.24 -25.72 -13.79
CA GLN A 345 -3.18 -25.59 -12.77
C GLN A 345 -3.55 -24.61 -11.64
N TRP A 346 -4.69 -23.91 -11.72
CA TRP A 346 -5.13 -22.95 -10.70
C TRP A 346 -6.03 -23.58 -9.63
N VAL A 347 -5.62 -23.48 -8.37
CA VAL A 347 -6.43 -23.85 -7.19
C VAL A 347 -6.44 -22.67 -6.23
N LEU A 348 -7.62 -22.33 -5.70
CA LEU A 348 -7.82 -21.36 -4.61
C LEU A 348 -7.81 -22.04 -3.24
#